data_AF-A0A939XA17-F1
#
_entry.id   AF-A0A939XA17-F1
#
_cell.length_a   1.000
_cell.length_b   1.000
_cell.length_c   1.000
_cell.angle_alpha   90.00
_cell.angle_beta   90.00
_cell.angle_gamma   90.00
#
_symmetry.space_group_name_H-M   'P 1'
#
loop_
_entity.id
_entity.type
_entity.pdbx_description
1 polymer ?
#
loop_
_entity_poly.entity_id
_entity_poly.type
_entity_poly.pdbx_seq_one_letter_code
_entity_poly.pdbx_strand_id
1 'polypeptide(L)'
;MSYFWANLAGHLLVSLILLIIFLWSVKNTQHNRWKHGYLIFLQVVLVIVLLVQMALCSIPRLLDTTTVLRSSFRMSSGKIESVSSFKDRVVIDGTSYYINPFSFELKEGDEVTVKYTPYAHYAYSLELDEDDGFNDNGVG
;
A
#
# COMPACT_ATOMS: atom_id res chain seq x y z
N MET A 1 9.88 9.65 -0.74
CA MET A 1 10.27 8.70 -1.82
C MET A 1 10.83 7.39 -1.29
N SER A 2 11.80 7.40 -0.36
CA SER A 2 12.45 6.18 0.14
C SER A 2 11.50 5.15 0.74
N TYR A 3 10.41 5.59 1.39
CA TYR A 3 9.42 4.69 1.98
C TYR A 3 8.67 3.85 0.93
N PHE A 4 8.27 4.45 -0.20
CA PHE A 4 7.61 3.70 -1.29
C PHE A 4 8.50 2.56 -1.78
N TRP A 5 9.78 2.85 -2.04
CA TRP A 5 10.75 1.86 -2.48
C TRP A 5 11.03 0.78 -1.43
N ALA A 6 11.14 1.16 -0.16
CA ALA A 6 11.31 0.22 0.93
C ALA A 6 10.09 -0.70 1.10
N ASN A 7 8.89 -0.15 0.99
CA ASN A 7 7.64 -0.90 1.07
C ASN A 7 7.50 -1.86 -0.12
N LEU A 8 7.77 -1.40 -1.34
CA LEU A 8 7.81 -2.24 -2.54
C LEU A 8 8.84 -3.36 -2.40
N ALA A 9 10.07 -3.05 -2.01
CA ALA A 9 11.12 -4.03 -1.80
C ALA A 9 10.73 -5.08 -0.75
N GLY A 10 10.09 -4.66 0.36
CA GLY A 10 9.58 -5.56 1.39
C GLY A 10 8.55 -6.55 0.84
N HIS A 11 7.55 -6.08 0.08
CA HIS A 11 6.55 -6.97 -0.52
C HIS A 11 7.14 -7.91 -1.59
N LEU A 12 8.10 -7.43 -2.37
CA LEU A 12 8.82 -8.26 -3.34
C LEU A 12 9.67 -9.34 -2.64
N LEU A 13 10.31 -9.00 -1.53
CA LEU A 13 11.10 -9.94 -0.73
C LEU A 13 10.20 -11.03 -0.10
N VAL A 14 9.04 -10.65 0.46
CA VAL A 14 8.05 -11.62 0.94
C VAL A 14 7.57 -12.54 -0.18
N SER A 15 7.29 -11.97 -1.37
CA SER A 15 6.89 -12.75 -2.54
C SER A 15 7.98 -13.73 -2.99
N LEU A 16 9.25 -13.31 -2.96
CA LEU A 16 10.40 -14.14 -3.28
C LEU A 16 10.59 -15.29 -2.28
N ILE A 17 10.45 -15.02 -0.98
CA ILE A 17 10.54 -16.05 0.07
C ILE A 17 9.42 -17.09 -0.11
N LEU A 18 8.18 -16.65 -0.33
CA LEU A 18 7.06 -17.54 -0.59
C LEU A 18 7.30 -18.41 -1.83
N LEU A 19 7.84 -17.83 -2.90
CA LEU A 19 8.20 -18.56 -4.11
C LEU A 19 9.29 -19.62 -3.83
N ILE A 20 10.33 -19.28 -3.08
CA ILE A 20 11.39 -20.24 -2.72
C ILE A 20 10.82 -21.41 -1.91
N ILE A 21 9.97 -21.12 -0.92
CA ILE A 21 9.31 -22.15 -0.10
C ILE A 21 8.43 -23.04 -0.97
N PHE A 22 7.66 -22.44 -1.89
CA PHE A 22 6.82 -23.18 -2.84
C PHE A 22 7.66 -24.11 -3.72
N LEU A 23 8.70 -23.59 -4.38
CA LEU A 23 9.59 -24.39 -5.24
C LEU A 23 10.28 -25.52 -4.47
N TRP A 24 10.71 -25.23 -3.24
CA TRP A 24 11.28 -26.25 -2.36
C TRP A 24 10.25 -27.33 -2.01
N SER A 25 9.01 -26.96 -1.69
CA SER A 25 7.91 -27.90 -1.41
C SER A 25 7.58 -28.79 -2.63
N VAL A 26 7.51 -28.19 -3.82
CA VAL A 26 7.29 -28.92 -5.09
C VAL A 26 8.41 -29.92 -5.32
N LYS A 27 9.68 -29.50 -5.22
CA LYS A 27 10.85 -30.38 -5.38
C LYS A 27 10.83 -31.54 -4.39
N ASN A 28 10.47 -31.27 -3.13
CA ASN A 28 10.44 -32.31 -2.09
C ASN A 28 9.34 -33.34 -2.33
N THR A 29 8.21 -32.89 -2.88
CA THR A 29 7.07 -33.74 -3.24
C THR A 29 7.38 -34.60 -4.46
N GLN A 30 8.05 -34.04 -5.48
CA GLN A 30 8.51 -34.81 -6.65
C GLN A 30 9.48 -35.93 -6.28
N HIS A 31 10.38 -35.72 -5.32
CA HIS A 31 11.28 -36.76 -4.82
C HIS A 31 10.61 -37.76 -3.85
N ASN A 32 9.28 -37.71 -3.72
CA ASN A 32 8.48 -38.55 -2.84
C ASN A 32 9.02 -38.64 -1.40
N ARG A 33 9.69 -37.58 -0.93
CA ARG A 33 10.21 -37.54 0.45
C ARG A 33 9.06 -37.39 1.47
N TRP A 34 7.89 -36.99 0.99
CA TRP A 34 6.74 -36.59 1.78
C TRP A 34 5.72 -37.72 1.78
N LYS A 35 5.75 -38.54 2.83
CA LYS A 35 4.92 -39.76 2.95
C LYS A 35 3.43 -39.49 3.24
N HIS A 36 3.05 -38.23 3.47
CA HIS A 36 1.71 -37.88 3.93
C HIS A 36 0.99 -37.00 2.89
N GLY A 37 -0.19 -37.44 2.44
CA GLY A 37 -0.94 -36.80 1.35
C GLY A 37 -1.41 -35.36 1.62
N TYR A 38 -1.56 -34.96 2.88
CA TYR A 38 -1.97 -33.59 3.24
C TYR A 38 -0.97 -32.53 2.77
N LEU A 39 0.28 -32.91 2.51
CA LEU A 39 1.30 -31.97 2.10
C LEU A 39 1.17 -31.52 0.63
N ILE A 40 0.37 -32.22 -0.18
CA ILE A 40 -0.03 -31.75 -1.51
C ILE A 40 -0.96 -30.54 -1.37
N PHE A 41 -1.84 -30.54 -0.37
CA PHE A 41 -2.73 -29.41 -0.08
C PHE A 41 -1.95 -28.16 0.33
N LEU A 42 -0.81 -28.31 1.03
CA LEU A 42 0.07 -27.20 1.38
C LEU A 42 0.54 -26.42 0.14
N GLN A 43 0.84 -27.09 -0.97
CA GLN A 43 1.26 -26.41 -2.21
C GLN A 43 0.15 -25.54 -2.79
N VAL A 44 -1.08 -26.06 -2.79
CA VAL A 44 -2.25 -25.33 -3.27
C VAL A 44 -2.47 -24.08 -2.41
N VAL A 45 -2.39 -24.23 -1.09
CA VAL A 45 -2.51 -23.10 -0.15
C VAL A 45 -1.40 -22.07 -0.39
N LEU A 46 -0.14 -22.50 -0.54
CA LEU A 46 0.99 -21.59 -0.78
C LEU A 46 0.83 -20.82 -2.10
N VAL A 47 0.36 -21.47 -3.17
CA VAL A 47 0.09 -20.80 -4.45
C VAL A 47 -1.01 -19.77 -4.31
N ILE A 48 -2.12 -20.11 -3.64
CA ILE A 48 -3.22 -19.17 -3.40
C ILE A 48 -2.72 -17.96 -2.62
N VAL A 49 -1.98 -18.17 -1.53
CA VAL A 49 -1.40 -17.08 -0.72
C VAL A 49 -0.46 -16.21 -1.55
N LEU A 50 0.42 -16.82 -2.35
CA LEU A 50 1.34 -16.09 -3.23
C LEU A 50 0.59 -15.25 -4.26
N LEU A 51 -0.43 -15.81 -4.92
CA LEU A 51 -1.24 -15.11 -5.91
C LEU A 51 -2.01 -13.94 -5.30
N VAL A 52 -2.65 -14.15 -4.15
CA VAL A 52 -3.36 -13.09 -3.43
C VAL A 52 -2.41 -11.98 -3.02
N GLN A 53 -1.24 -12.32 -2.48
CA GLN A 53 -0.22 -11.34 -2.10
C GLN A 53 0.28 -10.55 -3.32
N MET A 54 0.51 -11.21 -4.45
CA MET A 54 0.90 -10.55 -5.69
C MET A 54 -0.19 -9.60 -6.19
N ALA A 55 -1.42 -10.07 -6.26
CA ALA A 55 -2.56 -9.32 -6.79
C ALA A 55 -2.89 -8.09 -5.93
N LEU A 56 -2.91 -8.24 -4.62
CA LEU A 56 -3.33 -7.16 -3.70
C LEU A 56 -2.19 -6.24 -3.30
N CYS A 57 -0.94 -6.73 -3.27
CA CYS A 57 0.18 -5.95 -2.75
C CYS A 57 1.24 -5.61 -3.80
N SER A 58 1.81 -6.61 -4.47
CA SER A 58 3.02 -6.40 -5.29
C SER A 58 2.71 -5.76 -6.65
N ILE A 59 1.66 -6.22 -7.34
CA ILE A 59 1.30 -5.75 -8.69
C ILE A 59 0.88 -4.28 -8.69
N PRO A 60 -0.04 -3.80 -7.82
CA PRO A 60 -0.42 -2.39 -7.81
C PRO A 60 0.77 -1.45 -7.58
N ARG A 61 1.68 -1.82 -6.67
CA ARG A 61 2.89 -1.04 -6.38
C ARG A 61 3.90 -1.06 -7.53
N LEU A 62 4.02 -2.19 -8.23
CA LEU A 62 4.85 -2.28 -9.44
C LEU A 62 4.30 -1.37 -10.55
N LEU A 63 2.99 -1.34 -10.77
CA LEU A 63 2.38 -0.45 -11.75
C LEU A 63 2.61 1.03 -11.39
N ASP A 64 2.47 1.37 -10.11
CA ASP A 64 2.73 2.71 -9.58
C ASP A 64 4.20 3.14 -9.65
N THR A 65 5.13 2.21 -9.86
CA THR A 65 6.54 2.55 -10.03
C THR A 65 6.74 3.52 -11.20
N THR A 66 5.98 3.33 -12.29
CA THR A 66 6.02 4.25 -13.44
C THR A 66 5.49 5.63 -13.10
N THR A 67 4.44 5.70 -12.28
CA THR A 67 3.86 6.94 -11.78
C THR A 67 4.84 7.70 -10.88
N VAL A 68 5.49 7.00 -9.96
CA VAL A 68 6.48 7.58 -9.04
C VAL A 68 7.70 8.09 -9.81
N LEU A 69 8.21 7.30 -10.77
CA LEU A 69 9.36 7.69 -11.61
C LEU A 69 9.06 8.92 -12.48
N ARG A 70 7.83 9.03 -13.00
CA ARG A 70 7.38 10.16 -13.83
C ARG A 70 6.82 11.33 -13.01
N SER A 71 6.72 11.19 -11.70
CA SER A 71 6.05 12.15 -10.81
C SER A 71 4.62 12.52 -11.23
N SER A 72 3.89 11.58 -11.86
CA SER A 72 2.56 11.82 -12.45
C SER A 72 1.44 11.43 -11.49
N PHE A 73 1.36 12.12 -10.35
CA PHE A 73 0.40 11.80 -9.28
C PHE A 73 -1.01 12.31 -9.58
N ARG A 74 -2.02 11.62 -9.03
CA ARG A 74 -3.40 12.11 -8.98
C ARG A 74 -3.59 12.96 -7.74
N MET A 75 -4.53 13.90 -7.81
CA MET A 75 -4.90 14.75 -6.67
C MET A 75 -6.37 14.54 -6.35
N SER A 76 -6.68 14.47 -5.07
CA SER A 76 -8.04 14.51 -4.54
C SER A 76 -8.02 15.34 -3.27
N SER A 77 -9.03 16.16 -3.07
CA SER A 77 -9.24 16.88 -1.82
C SER A 77 -10.45 16.27 -1.13
N GLY A 78 -10.42 16.23 0.20
CA GLY A 78 -11.50 15.63 0.98
C GLY A 78 -11.21 15.68 2.47
N LYS A 79 -12.17 15.19 3.25
CA LYS A 79 -12.08 15.20 4.70
C LYS A 79 -11.56 13.87 5.22
N ILE A 80 -10.67 13.91 6.20
CA ILE A 80 -10.19 12.70 6.87
C ILE A 80 -11.32 12.13 7.73
N GLU A 81 -11.80 10.94 7.36
CA GLU A 81 -12.82 10.21 8.10
C GLU A 81 -12.23 9.39 9.23
N SER A 82 -11.11 8.72 8.97
CA SER A 82 -10.43 7.88 9.95
C SER A 82 -8.94 7.70 9.64
N VAL A 83 -8.16 7.51 10.70
CA VAL A 83 -6.74 7.18 10.62
C VAL A 83 -6.51 5.82 11.27
N SER A 84 -5.77 4.93 10.59
CA SER A 84 -5.43 3.61 11.15
C SER A 84 -4.65 3.76 12.46
N SER A 85 -4.82 2.81 13.38
CA SER A 85 -4.06 2.77 14.64
C SER A 85 -2.54 2.72 14.44
N PHE A 86 -2.07 2.17 13.32
CA PHE A 86 -0.66 2.12 12.94
C PHE A 86 -0.19 3.36 12.17
N LYS A 87 -1.10 4.32 11.91
CA LYS A 87 -0.88 5.55 11.14
C LYS A 87 -0.33 5.31 9.73
N ASP A 88 -0.48 4.11 9.20
CA ASP A 88 -0.01 3.70 7.88
C ASP A 88 -1.09 3.82 6.79
N ARG A 89 -2.31 4.17 7.20
CA ARG A 89 -3.48 4.29 6.34
C ARG A 89 -4.41 5.40 6.84
N VAL A 90 -5.00 6.12 5.89
CA VAL A 90 -6.01 7.15 6.14
C VAL A 90 -7.19 6.93 5.19
N VAL A 91 -8.40 7.21 5.65
CA VAL A 91 -9.60 7.21 4.81
C VAL A 91 -10.02 8.66 4.56
N ILE A 92 -10.10 9.03 3.29
CA ILE A 92 -10.53 10.35 2.82
C ILE A 92 -11.69 10.13 1.86
N ASP A 93 -12.86 10.68 2.18
CA ASP A 93 -14.12 10.52 1.43
C ASP A 93 -14.39 9.05 1.02
N GLY A 94 -14.39 8.15 2.00
CA GLY A 94 -14.57 6.70 1.81
C GLY A 94 -13.45 5.96 1.07
N THR A 95 -12.39 6.64 0.61
CA THR A 95 -11.27 6.01 -0.09
C THR A 95 -10.08 5.83 0.84
N SER A 96 -9.53 4.61 0.89
CA SER A 96 -8.37 4.28 1.73
C SER A 96 -7.05 4.56 1.01
N TYR A 97 -6.22 5.43 1.60
CA TYR A 97 -4.89 5.77 1.12
C TYR A 97 -3.81 5.23 2.06
N TYR A 98 -2.73 4.71 1.49
CA TYR A 98 -1.55 4.29 2.25
C TYR A 98 -0.59 5.46 2.42
N ILE A 99 -0.24 5.75 3.66
CA ILE A 99 0.65 6.86 4.02
C ILE A 99 1.90 6.33 4.71
N ASN A 100 2.97 7.12 4.68
CA ASN A 100 4.13 6.84 5.52
C ASN A 100 3.84 7.36 6.95
N PRO A 101 3.83 6.47 7.97
CA PRO A 101 3.37 6.79 9.33
C PRO A 101 4.21 7.85 10.05
N PHE A 102 5.41 8.15 9.54
CA PHE A 102 6.32 9.11 10.14
C PHE A 102 6.25 10.51 9.53
N SER A 103 5.43 10.71 8.49
CA SER A 103 5.46 11.96 7.70
C SER A 103 4.39 12.96 8.05
N PHE A 104 3.28 12.55 8.66
CA PHE A 104 2.11 13.41 8.83
C PHE A 104 1.46 13.19 10.19
N GLU A 105 1.21 14.28 10.93
CA GLU A 105 0.31 14.27 12.08
C GLU A 105 -1.09 14.64 11.60
N LEU A 106 -1.83 13.63 11.13
CA LEU A 106 -3.20 13.80 10.65
C LEU A 106 -4.19 13.53 11.77
N LYS A 107 -5.28 14.29 11.81
CA LYS A 107 -6.42 14.06 12.70
C LYS A 107 -7.68 13.82 11.90
N GLU A 108 -8.59 13.07 12.51
CA GLU A 108 -9.93 12.91 11.97
C GLU A 108 -10.62 14.27 11.94
N GLY A 109 -11.20 14.59 10.78
CA GLY A 109 -11.87 15.86 10.54
C GLY A 109 -11.04 16.92 9.82
N ASP A 110 -9.74 16.70 9.62
CA ASP A 110 -8.92 17.64 8.83
C ASP A 110 -9.33 17.62 7.35
N GLU A 111 -9.36 18.78 6.70
CA GLU A 111 -9.46 18.88 5.25
C GLU A 111 -8.06 18.83 4.65
N VAL A 112 -7.87 17.91 3.71
CA VAL A 112 -6.57 17.66 3.11
C VAL A 112 -6.68 17.48 1.61
N THR A 113 -5.66 17.97 0.91
CA THR A 113 -5.40 17.65 -0.48
C THR A 113 -4.34 16.56 -0.55
N VAL A 114 -4.73 15.37 -1.03
CA VAL A 114 -3.84 14.20 -1.17
C VAL A 114 -3.33 14.06 -2.61
N LYS A 115 -2.00 14.02 -2.76
CA LYS A 115 -1.32 13.59 -3.99
C LYS A 115 -1.03 12.10 -3.89
N TYR A 116 -1.58 11.26 -4.78
CA TYR A 116 -1.50 9.80 -4.66
C TYR A 116 -1.22 9.06 -5.96
N THR A 117 -0.83 7.79 -5.84
CA THR A 117 -0.63 6.88 -6.96
C THR A 117 -1.91 6.12 -7.32
N PRO A 118 -2.23 5.92 -8.61
CA PRO A 118 -3.55 5.45 -9.04
C PRO A 118 -3.89 4.00 -8.68
N TYR A 119 -2.90 3.10 -8.57
CA TYR A 119 -3.18 1.67 -8.38
C TYR A 119 -3.15 1.27 -6.90
N ALA A 120 -2.05 1.54 -6.21
CA ALA A 120 -1.87 1.20 -4.80
C ALA A 120 -2.44 2.26 -3.85
N HIS A 121 -2.94 3.41 -4.35
CA HIS A 121 -3.45 4.52 -3.53
C HIS A 121 -2.40 4.99 -2.50
N TYR A 122 -1.13 5.01 -2.90
CA TYR A 122 -0.06 5.48 -2.05
C TYR A 122 -0.03 7.01 -2.05
N ALA A 123 -0.26 7.62 -0.91
CA ALA A 123 -0.22 9.06 -0.70
C ALA A 123 1.25 9.52 -0.63
N TYR A 124 1.63 10.33 -1.62
CA TYR A 124 2.94 10.95 -1.75
C TYR A 124 3.05 12.23 -0.91
N SER A 125 2.04 13.09 -0.98
CA SER A 125 1.93 14.33 -0.21
C SER A 125 0.52 14.47 0.32
N LEU A 126 0.41 15.01 1.53
CA LEU A 126 -0.82 15.46 2.13
C LEU A 126 -0.57 16.91 2.55
N GLU A 127 -1.30 17.82 1.93
CA GLU A 127 -1.31 19.23 2.26
C GLU A 127 -2.59 19.49 3.04
N LEU A 128 -2.47 20.02 4.26
CA LEU A 128 -3.62 20.53 5.01
C LEU A 128 -4.10 21.77 4.27
N ASP A 129 -5.38 21.80 3.92
CA ASP A 129 -6.00 23.04 3.48
C ASP A 129 -6.21 23.87 4.75
N GLU A 130 -5.24 24.73 5.06
CA GLU A 130 -5.44 25.79 6.04
C GLU A 130 -6.55 26.66 5.46
N ASP A 131 -7.72 26.61 6.10
CA ASP A 131 -8.82 27.53 5.85
C ASP A 131 -8.26 28.93 6.16
N ASP A 132 -7.70 29.57 5.12
CA ASP A 132 -7.24 30.94 5.13
C ASP A 132 -8.48 31.77 5.47
N GLY A 133 -8.70 31.97 6.77
CA GLY A 133 -9.72 32.84 7.30
C GLY A 133 -9.51 34.21 6.69
N PHE A 134 -10.23 34.46 5.59
CA PHE A 134 -10.21 35.68 4.82
C PHE A 134 -10.80 36.75 5.73
N ASN A 135 -9.94 37.34 6.55
CA ASN A 135 -10.26 38.44 7.43
C ASN A 135 -10.36 39.68 6.54
N ASP A 136 -11.49 39.80 5.84
CA ASP A 136 -11.93 41.02 5.19
C ASP A 136 -12.26 42.06 6.26
N ASN A 137 -11.22 42.62 6.88
CA ASN A 137 -11.32 43.91 7.54
C ASN A 137 -11.23 45.02 6.47
N GLY A 138 -12.14 44.96 5.49
CA GLY A 138 -12.65 46.13 4.81
C GLY A 138 -13.57 46.90 5.75
N VAL A 139 -13.01 47.85 6.49
CA VAL A 139 -13.77 49.00 7.01
C VAL A 139 -12.97 50.24 6.62
N GLY A 140 -13.61 51.07 5.80
CA GLY A 140 -13.06 52.29 5.21
C GLY A 140 -13.18 53.52 6.10
#